data_AF-A0A0X3UBJ6-F1
#
_entry.id   AF-A0A0X3UBJ6-F1
#
_cell.length_a   1.000
_cell.length_b   1.000
_cell.length_c   1.000
_cell.angle_alpha   90.00
_cell.angle_beta   90.00
_cell.angle_gamma   90.00
#
_symmetry.space_group_name_H-M   'P 1'
#
loop_
_entity.id
_entity.type
_entity.pdbx_description
1 polymer ?
#
loop_
_entity_poly.entity_id
_entity_poly.type
_entity_poly.pdbx_seq_one_letter_code
_entity_poly.pdbx_strand_id
1 'polypeptide(L)'
;MDETVGICSLERFVGDTALAEGWQFSAPPTQETSVAVIGGGPAGLSAAYQLRRRGFRVALYETKDELGGLMRFGIPAYRLARSVLDGEINRITAMGVDLHLGVPAVDGAALETLQNSHDAVFLATGASLPKRLPALDYANPWVVDSADFLAAPVSEQTDRTGARVIVIGGGSAAMDVARSARRLGRSVTVLALEPEGRLPAQRIEVEEAVEEGVNFVHGAMMKSAEALGSGVVLNCVRVDFEPGDAPGAFSVEPLDGSDFELMADTIIPAIGQDADLARWSGVLDAKGPVVATGRDWQTSKPGLYAGGDVASMNRFVTQAVGMGKEAATAIAAALTPGDARPPANGAAQVAYDRINIAYHDTHGRNRQRNTEIEARLATFDEVQQPLGPNEARSEAARCFSCGTCIYCDNCYFYCPDMAITKLENGYVVNSDYCKGCGLCVAECPTGSIHMREDTSS
;
A
#
# COMPACT_ATOMS: atom_id res chain seq x y z
N MET A 1 -27.85 -8.56 -5.66
CA MET A 1 -27.68 -9.30 -4.39
C MET A 1 -26.47 -8.72 -3.70
N ASP A 2 -26.56 -8.51 -2.39
CA ASP A 2 -25.69 -7.59 -1.63
C ASP A 2 -24.20 -7.92 -1.78
N GLU A 3 -23.42 -6.97 -2.30
CA GLU A 3 -21.96 -7.09 -2.44
C GLU A 3 -21.25 -6.48 -1.21
N THR A 4 -19.94 -6.63 -1.09
CA THR A 4 -19.20 -5.92 -0.03
C THR A 4 -19.33 -4.40 -0.13
N VAL A 5 -19.21 -3.71 1.02
CA VAL A 5 -19.20 -2.25 1.08
C VAL A 5 -17.96 -1.72 0.34
N GLY A 6 -18.14 -0.64 -0.43
CA GLY A 6 -17.10 0.11 -1.11
C GLY A 6 -16.23 0.92 -0.15
N ILE A 7 -15.45 0.23 0.70
CA ILE A 7 -14.59 0.86 1.71
C ILE A 7 -13.63 1.87 1.07
N CYS A 8 -12.90 1.45 0.02
CA CYS A 8 -11.94 2.33 -0.65
C CYS A 8 -12.60 3.59 -1.25
N SER A 9 -13.77 3.44 -1.85
CA SER A 9 -14.51 4.57 -2.44
C SER A 9 -15.06 5.53 -1.40
N LEU A 10 -15.46 5.01 -0.23
CA LEU A 10 -15.89 5.83 0.91
C LEU A 10 -14.70 6.55 1.57
N GLU A 11 -13.59 5.84 1.78
CA GLU A 11 -12.35 6.42 2.31
C GLU A 11 -11.85 7.56 1.43
N ARG A 12 -11.83 7.33 0.11
CA ARG A 12 -11.52 8.37 -0.87
C ARG A 12 -12.47 9.56 -0.76
N PHE A 13 -13.79 9.34 -0.72
CA PHE A 13 -14.77 10.44 -0.62
C PHE A 13 -14.51 11.31 0.62
N VAL A 14 -14.21 10.70 1.76
CA VAL A 14 -13.88 11.43 3.00
C VAL A 14 -12.57 12.19 2.87
N GLY A 15 -11.53 11.58 2.27
CA GLY A 15 -10.25 12.22 2.00
C GLY A 15 -10.38 13.44 1.07
N ASP A 16 -11.06 13.26 -0.06
CA ASP A 16 -11.32 14.33 -1.04
C ASP A 16 -12.11 15.48 -0.39
N THR A 17 -13.10 15.16 0.44
CA THR A 17 -13.86 16.17 1.21
C THR A 17 -12.96 16.91 2.21
N ALA A 18 -12.10 16.20 2.93
CA ALA A 18 -11.18 16.81 3.90
C ALA A 18 -10.23 17.80 3.22
N LEU A 19 -9.74 17.48 2.02
CA LEU A 19 -8.90 18.38 1.23
C LEU A 19 -9.68 19.60 0.73
N ALA A 20 -10.89 19.39 0.18
CA ALA A 20 -11.73 20.47 -0.33
C ALA A 20 -12.15 21.47 0.77
N GLU A 21 -12.45 20.97 1.97
CA GLU A 21 -12.85 21.77 3.13
C GLU A 21 -11.66 22.26 3.97
N GLY A 22 -10.42 21.94 3.57
CA GLY A 22 -9.20 22.40 4.24
C GLY A 22 -8.99 21.85 5.65
N TRP A 23 -9.50 20.65 5.98
CA TRP A 23 -9.38 20.05 7.31
C TRP A 23 -7.93 19.79 7.70
N GLN A 24 -7.52 20.32 8.86
CA GLN A 24 -6.16 20.19 9.40
C GLN A 24 -6.10 19.19 10.56
N PHE A 25 -4.92 18.62 10.78
CA PHE A 25 -4.65 17.84 11.99
C PHE A 25 -4.29 18.76 13.15
N SER A 26 -4.79 18.46 14.35
CA SER A 26 -4.35 19.14 15.56
C SER A 26 -2.91 18.76 15.91
N ALA A 27 -2.02 19.75 15.98
CA ALA A 27 -0.64 19.57 16.39
C ALA A 27 -0.48 19.84 17.90
N PRO A 28 -0.13 18.83 18.72
CA PRO A 28 0.18 19.07 20.13
C PRO A 28 1.50 19.86 20.27
N PRO A 29 1.74 20.50 21.44
CA PRO A 29 2.99 21.16 21.74
C PRO A 29 4.20 20.25 21.49
N THR A 30 5.25 20.81 20.91
CA THR A 30 6.48 20.08 20.63
C THR A 30 7.27 19.87 21.91
N GLN A 31 7.67 18.61 22.15
CA GLN A 31 8.53 18.19 23.25
C GLN A 31 10.01 18.33 22.86
N GLU A 32 10.90 18.31 23.85
CA GLU A 32 12.35 18.30 23.62
C GLU A 32 12.82 16.99 22.94
N THR A 33 12.18 15.86 23.29
CA THR A 33 12.54 14.54 22.76
C THR A 33 12.33 14.49 21.25
N SER A 34 13.38 14.08 20.55
CA SER A 34 13.49 14.21 19.10
C SER A 34 13.73 12.88 18.39
N VAL A 35 13.12 12.74 17.22
CA VAL A 35 13.22 11.54 16.39
C VAL A 35 13.57 11.94 14.96
N ALA A 36 14.63 11.34 14.42
CA ALA A 36 14.98 11.46 13.00
C ALA A 36 14.21 10.42 12.18
N VAL A 37 13.57 10.83 11.08
CA VAL A 37 12.90 9.97 10.11
C VAL A 37 13.66 10.08 8.79
N ILE A 38 14.20 8.97 8.29
CA ILE A 38 14.98 8.94 7.05
C ILE A 38 14.12 8.34 5.93
N GLY A 39 13.74 9.17 4.96
CA GLY A 39 12.87 8.83 3.84
C GLY A 39 11.48 9.46 3.98
N GLY A 40 11.10 10.26 2.98
CA GLY A 40 9.82 10.96 2.87
C GLY A 40 8.71 10.17 2.17
N GLY A 41 8.83 8.83 2.11
CA GLY A 41 7.82 7.93 1.54
C GLY A 41 6.66 7.61 2.49
N PRO A 42 5.78 6.65 2.14
CA PRO A 42 4.58 6.32 2.92
C PRO A 42 4.88 5.97 4.39
N ALA A 43 5.90 5.14 4.62
CA ALA A 43 6.28 4.72 5.97
C ALA A 43 6.83 5.89 6.80
N GLY A 44 7.69 6.72 6.22
CA GLY A 44 8.26 7.89 6.88
C GLY A 44 7.22 8.95 7.22
N LEU A 45 6.34 9.29 6.27
CA LEU A 45 5.23 10.21 6.49
C LEU A 45 4.27 9.71 7.57
N SER A 46 3.95 8.40 7.57
CA SER A 46 3.12 7.78 8.60
C SER A 46 3.78 7.86 9.97
N ALA A 47 5.07 7.55 10.08
CA ALA A 47 5.82 7.66 11.33
C ALA A 47 5.87 9.11 11.83
N ALA A 48 6.18 10.06 10.95
CA ALA A 48 6.21 11.49 11.27
C ALA A 48 4.86 11.97 11.81
N TYR A 49 3.75 11.64 11.12
CA TYR A 49 2.40 11.95 11.58
C TYR A 49 2.12 11.38 12.98
N GLN A 50 2.43 10.11 13.22
CA GLN A 50 2.13 9.43 14.48
C GLN A 50 3.00 9.93 15.65
N LEU A 51 4.26 10.29 15.39
CA LEU A 51 5.17 10.90 16.36
C LEU A 51 4.74 12.33 16.67
N ARG A 52 4.38 13.12 15.66
CA ARG A 52 3.85 14.48 15.85
C ARG A 52 2.55 14.50 16.63
N ARG A 53 1.64 13.53 16.41
CA ARG A 53 0.42 13.36 17.22
C ARG A 53 0.68 13.09 18.71
N ARG A 54 1.89 12.66 19.07
CA ARG A 54 2.33 12.43 20.45
C ARG A 54 3.18 13.56 21.01
N GLY A 55 3.50 14.58 20.20
CA GLY A 55 4.26 15.75 20.63
C GLY A 55 5.77 15.69 20.37
N PHE A 56 6.33 14.58 19.90
CA PHE A 56 7.77 14.48 19.61
C PHE A 56 8.25 15.52 18.59
N ARG A 57 9.47 16.03 18.74
CA ARG A 57 10.13 16.81 17.69
C ARG A 57 10.57 15.85 16.58
N VAL A 58 10.12 16.08 15.35
CA VAL A 58 10.42 15.18 14.22
C VAL A 58 11.22 15.93 13.17
N ALA A 59 12.41 15.42 12.86
CA ALA A 59 13.21 15.84 11.71
C ALA A 59 13.13 14.77 10.63
N LEU A 60 12.68 15.13 9.42
CA LEU A 60 12.53 14.23 8.29
C LEU A 60 13.57 14.56 7.22
N TYR A 61 14.36 13.56 6.86
CA TYR A 61 15.44 13.64 5.89
C TYR A 61 15.05 12.91 4.60
N GLU A 62 14.98 13.62 3.48
CA GLU A 62 14.64 13.08 2.15
C GLU A 62 15.73 13.42 1.13
N THR A 63 16.09 12.42 0.33
CA THR A 63 17.09 12.52 -0.73
C THR A 63 16.65 13.31 -1.95
N LYS A 64 15.34 13.35 -2.21
CA LYS A 64 14.73 14.10 -3.30
C LYS A 64 14.30 15.50 -2.83
N ASP A 65 13.99 16.35 -3.79
CA ASP A 65 13.49 17.71 -3.53
C ASP A 65 11.99 17.73 -3.16
N GLU A 66 11.31 16.59 -3.26
CA GLU A 66 9.89 16.44 -2.94
C GLU A 66 9.62 15.16 -2.13
N LEU A 67 8.65 15.23 -1.22
CA LEU A 67 8.17 14.10 -0.41
C LEU A 67 7.19 13.22 -1.19
N GLY A 68 6.96 12.00 -0.71
CA GLY A 68 5.98 11.05 -1.24
C GLY A 68 6.62 9.72 -1.69
N GLY A 69 7.93 9.71 -1.94
CA GLY A 69 8.66 8.49 -2.36
C GLY A 69 8.01 7.83 -3.57
N LEU A 70 7.84 6.51 -3.53
CA LEU A 70 7.21 5.75 -4.63
C LEU A 70 5.81 6.27 -5.02
N MET A 71 5.03 6.84 -4.08
CA MET A 71 3.72 7.42 -4.41
C MET A 71 3.83 8.59 -5.41
N ARG A 72 4.91 9.37 -5.32
CA ARG A 72 5.18 10.47 -6.25
C ARG A 72 5.91 10.00 -7.49
N PHE A 73 6.95 9.21 -7.32
CA PHE A 73 7.91 8.94 -8.41
C PHE A 73 7.67 7.61 -9.14
N GLY A 74 6.87 6.70 -8.56
CA GLY A 74 6.57 5.39 -9.15
C GLY A 74 5.11 5.19 -9.53
N ILE A 75 4.16 5.81 -8.82
CA ILE A 75 2.73 5.68 -9.15
C ILE A 75 2.33 6.82 -10.12
N PRO A 76 1.79 6.51 -11.31
CA PRO A 76 1.36 7.52 -12.27
C PRO A 76 0.24 8.43 -11.74
N ALA A 77 0.21 9.68 -12.20
CA ALA A 77 -0.77 10.68 -11.78
C ALA A 77 -2.22 10.28 -12.06
N TYR A 78 -2.46 9.48 -13.11
CA TYR A 78 -3.81 8.99 -13.44
C TYR A 78 -4.35 7.95 -12.45
N ARG A 79 -3.49 7.41 -11.57
CA ARG A 79 -3.86 6.52 -10.46
C ARG A 79 -3.83 7.22 -9.10
N LEU A 80 -2.88 8.13 -8.92
CA LEU A 80 -2.71 8.90 -7.69
C LEU A 80 -2.43 10.36 -8.06
N ALA A 81 -3.49 11.16 -8.07
CA ALA A 81 -3.43 12.56 -8.42
C ALA A 81 -2.41 13.31 -7.55
N ARG A 82 -1.55 14.11 -8.19
CA ARG A 82 -0.47 14.84 -7.50
C ARG A 82 -1.03 15.84 -6.49
N SER A 83 -2.12 16.52 -6.82
CA SER A 83 -2.81 17.45 -5.91
C SER A 83 -3.31 16.79 -4.64
N VAL A 84 -3.83 15.56 -4.73
CA VAL A 84 -4.29 14.78 -3.55
C VAL A 84 -3.09 14.39 -2.70
N LEU A 85 -2.02 13.88 -3.31
CA LEU A 85 -0.79 13.52 -2.61
C LEU A 85 -0.15 14.73 -1.92
N ASP A 86 -0.04 15.87 -2.62
CA ASP A 86 0.48 17.12 -2.07
C ASP A 86 -0.38 17.60 -0.90
N GLY A 87 -1.70 17.55 -1.04
CA GLY A 87 -2.65 17.92 0.01
C GLY A 87 -2.45 17.11 1.30
N GLU A 88 -2.36 15.79 1.18
CA GLU A 88 -2.13 14.90 2.34
C GLU A 88 -0.75 15.10 2.97
N ILE A 89 0.30 15.23 2.16
CA ILE A 89 1.66 15.54 2.65
C ILE A 89 1.65 16.87 3.41
N ASN A 90 1.02 17.90 2.86
CA ASN A 90 0.96 19.23 3.48
C ASN A 90 0.24 19.21 4.83
N ARG A 91 -0.83 18.43 4.97
CA ARG A 91 -1.52 18.26 6.27
C ARG A 91 -0.60 17.64 7.32
N ILE A 92 0.25 16.69 6.93
CA ILE A 92 1.22 16.05 7.85
C ILE A 92 2.35 17.03 8.21
N THR A 93 2.96 17.68 7.23
CA THR A 93 4.10 18.59 7.46
C THR A 93 3.70 19.84 8.22
N ALA A 94 2.47 20.34 8.03
CA ALA A 94 1.88 21.44 8.80
C ALA A 94 1.78 21.15 10.31
N MET A 95 1.94 19.90 10.75
CA MET A 95 2.02 19.57 12.17
C MET A 95 3.35 19.99 12.84
N GLY A 96 4.26 20.63 12.09
CA GLY A 96 5.57 21.08 12.56
C GLY A 96 6.66 20.02 12.40
N VAL A 97 6.66 19.31 11.27
CA VAL A 97 7.77 18.42 10.89
C VAL A 97 8.92 19.27 10.35
N ASP A 98 10.12 19.12 10.88
CA ASP A 98 11.33 19.78 10.40
C ASP A 98 11.85 19.04 9.15
N LEU A 99 11.82 19.69 7.99
CA LEU A 99 12.07 19.05 6.69
C LEU A 99 13.48 19.36 6.17
N HIS A 100 14.21 18.30 5.86
CA HIS A 100 15.54 18.33 5.25
C HIS A 100 15.47 17.60 3.90
N LEU A 101 15.20 18.34 2.83
CA LEU A 101 15.06 17.83 1.46
C LEU A 101 16.38 17.92 0.69
N GLY A 102 16.53 17.12 -0.35
CA GLY A 102 17.74 17.11 -1.20
C GLY A 102 19.01 16.70 -0.45
N VAL A 103 18.89 15.97 0.68
CA VAL A 103 20.07 15.54 1.45
C VAL A 103 20.74 14.32 0.83
N PRO A 104 22.05 14.11 1.03
CA PRO A 104 22.71 12.89 0.58
C PRO A 104 22.07 11.63 1.17
N ALA A 105 22.15 10.51 0.44
CA ALA A 105 21.73 9.21 0.96
C ALA A 105 22.48 8.88 2.26
N VAL A 106 21.75 8.54 3.31
CA VAL A 106 22.32 8.27 4.64
C VAL A 106 23.09 6.94 4.62
N ASP A 107 24.41 7.02 4.72
CA ASP A 107 25.32 5.88 4.90
C ASP A 107 25.49 5.52 6.39
N GLY A 108 26.36 4.55 6.68
CA GLY A 108 26.65 4.12 8.06
C GLY A 108 27.15 5.24 8.99
N ALA A 109 28.03 6.13 8.52
CA ALA A 109 28.59 7.20 9.33
C ALA A 109 27.59 8.33 9.59
N ALA A 110 26.79 8.68 8.58
CA ALA A 110 25.69 9.61 8.72
C ALA A 110 24.61 9.06 9.67
N LEU A 111 24.34 7.75 9.61
CA LEU A 111 23.38 7.10 10.50
C LEU A 111 23.84 7.15 11.97
N GLU A 112 25.13 6.95 12.24
CA GLU A 112 25.72 7.13 13.57
C GLU A 112 25.60 8.58 14.07
N THR A 113 25.84 9.54 13.19
CA THR A 113 25.70 10.98 13.51
C THR A 113 24.26 11.32 13.88
N LEU A 114 23.29 10.81 13.14
CA LEU A 114 21.87 11.00 13.42
C LEU A 114 21.47 10.37 14.76
N GLN A 115 21.98 9.18 15.05
CA GLN A 115 21.72 8.49 16.31
C GLN A 115 22.32 9.22 17.52
N ASN A 116 23.43 9.95 17.35
CA ASN A 116 24.02 10.76 18.42
C ASN A 116 23.33 12.12 18.62
N SER A 117 22.49 12.55 17.67
CA SER A 117 21.83 13.87 17.68
C SER A 117 20.33 13.81 17.95
N HIS A 118 19.74 12.62 17.94
CA HIS A 118 18.32 12.38 18.19
C HIS A 118 18.16 11.23 19.18
N ASP A 119 17.05 11.23 19.92
CA ASP A 119 16.76 10.20 20.91
C ASP A 119 16.38 8.85 20.26
N ALA A 120 15.87 8.88 19.03
CA ALA A 120 15.66 7.71 18.19
C ALA A 120 15.78 8.05 16.69
N VAL A 121 16.00 7.02 15.88
CA VAL A 121 16.04 7.12 14.41
C VAL A 121 15.11 6.08 13.80
N PHE A 122 14.34 6.46 12.78
CA PHE A 122 13.49 5.59 11.98
C PHE A 122 13.93 5.59 10.51
N LEU A 123 14.33 4.44 10.01
CA LEU A 123 14.77 4.20 8.64
C LEU A 123 13.61 3.75 7.75
N ALA A 124 13.26 4.55 6.77
CA ALA A 124 12.14 4.36 5.85
C ALA A 124 12.51 4.71 4.39
N THR A 125 13.75 4.41 3.98
CA THR A 125 14.29 4.73 2.64
C THR A 125 13.68 3.94 1.49
N GLY A 126 12.88 2.92 1.80
CA GLY A 126 12.31 2.01 0.82
C GLY A 126 13.35 1.11 0.13
N ALA A 127 12.92 0.50 -0.97
CA ALA A 127 13.80 -0.19 -1.92
C ALA A 127 14.04 0.72 -3.11
N SER A 128 15.29 0.86 -3.51
CA SER A 128 15.71 1.80 -4.56
C SER A 128 16.69 1.18 -5.56
N LEU A 129 17.15 -0.05 -5.32
CA LEU A 129 18.11 -0.71 -6.19
C LEU A 129 17.33 -1.58 -7.21
N PRO A 130 17.34 -1.26 -8.51
CA PRO A 130 16.63 -2.05 -9.49
C PRO A 130 17.22 -3.45 -9.62
N LYS A 131 16.35 -4.46 -9.63
CA LYS A 131 16.75 -5.83 -9.96
C LYS A 131 17.16 -5.92 -11.41
N ARG A 132 18.13 -6.78 -11.70
CA ARG A 132 18.69 -6.95 -13.04
C ARG A 132 18.51 -8.37 -13.56
N LEU A 133 18.00 -8.48 -14.77
CA LEU A 133 18.04 -9.69 -15.59
C LEU A 133 19.48 -10.00 -16.02
N PRO A 134 20.04 -11.18 -15.70
CA PRO A 134 21.42 -11.53 -16.08
C PRO A 134 21.67 -11.56 -17.59
N ALA A 135 20.63 -11.87 -18.38
CA ALA A 135 20.70 -11.98 -19.84
C ALA A 135 20.53 -10.64 -20.57
N LEU A 136 20.41 -9.52 -19.86
CA LEU A 136 20.19 -8.20 -20.43
C LEU A 136 21.39 -7.29 -20.15
N ASP A 137 21.98 -6.73 -21.19
CA ASP A 137 22.98 -5.69 -21.06
C ASP A 137 22.31 -4.30 -20.99
N TYR A 138 22.31 -3.74 -19.79
CA TYR A 138 21.71 -2.45 -19.46
C TYR A 138 22.51 -1.24 -19.98
N ALA A 139 23.70 -1.43 -20.55
CA ALA A 139 24.44 -0.36 -21.21
C ALA A 139 23.83 0.00 -22.57
N ASN A 140 22.95 -0.83 -23.11
CA ASN A 140 22.31 -0.58 -24.39
C ASN A 140 21.30 0.57 -24.32
N PRO A 141 21.26 1.46 -25.33
CA PRO A 141 20.36 2.63 -25.34
C PRO A 141 18.88 2.26 -25.48
N TRP A 142 18.57 1.04 -25.93
CA TRP A 142 17.20 0.52 -26.02
C TRP A 142 16.74 -0.15 -24.70
N VAL A 143 17.54 -0.12 -23.63
CA VAL A 143 17.12 -0.53 -22.28
C VAL A 143 16.85 0.70 -21.44
N VAL A 144 15.65 0.80 -20.90
CA VAL A 144 15.22 1.92 -20.06
C VAL A 144 14.88 1.39 -18.67
N ASP A 145 15.40 2.04 -17.62
CA ASP A 145 15.03 1.74 -16.23
C ASP A 145 13.57 2.14 -15.98
N SER A 146 12.79 1.24 -15.36
CA SER A 146 11.36 1.44 -15.13
C SER A 146 11.05 2.56 -14.13
N ALA A 147 11.86 2.71 -13.08
CA ALA A 147 11.64 3.76 -12.10
C ALA A 147 12.02 5.13 -12.67
N ASP A 148 13.12 5.19 -13.42
CA ASP A 148 13.50 6.42 -14.12
C ASP A 148 12.45 6.81 -15.18
N PHE A 149 11.87 5.83 -15.89
CA PHE A 149 10.78 6.07 -16.84
C PHE A 149 9.55 6.65 -16.15
N LEU A 150 9.10 6.05 -15.05
CA LEU A 150 7.90 6.50 -14.32
C LEU A 150 8.10 7.85 -13.64
N ALA A 151 9.32 8.15 -13.18
CA ALA A 151 9.66 9.42 -12.54
C ALA A 151 9.87 10.57 -13.55
N ALA A 152 10.20 10.25 -14.81
CA ALA A 152 10.47 11.23 -15.85
C ALA A 152 9.19 11.99 -16.28
N PRO A 153 9.29 13.25 -16.75
CA PRO A 153 8.18 13.95 -17.36
C PRO A 153 7.75 13.28 -18.67
N VAL A 154 6.48 13.45 -19.07
CA VAL A 154 5.86 12.83 -20.27
C VAL A 154 6.68 13.06 -21.54
N SER A 155 7.27 14.24 -21.73
CA SER A 155 8.13 14.53 -22.89
C SER A 155 9.37 13.65 -22.91
N GLU A 156 10.05 13.50 -21.78
CA GLU A 156 11.25 12.66 -21.68
C GLU A 156 10.90 11.16 -21.80
N GLN A 157 9.78 10.72 -21.23
CA GLN A 157 9.27 9.36 -21.43
C GLN A 157 9.04 9.07 -22.93
N THR A 158 8.52 10.05 -23.67
CA THR A 158 8.28 9.95 -25.11
C THR A 158 9.60 9.82 -25.86
N ASP A 159 10.59 10.65 -25.53
CA ASP A 159 11.92 10.65 -26.18
C ASP A 159 12.72 9.38 -25.89
N ARG A 160 12.49 8.75 -24.73
CA ARG A 160 13.15 7.51 -24.30
C ARG A 160 12.53 6.24 -24.87
N THR A 161 11.40 6.33 -25.55
CA THR A 161 10.68 5.15 -26.07
C THR A 161 10.47 5.19 -27.57
N GLY A 162 10.78 4.08 -28.24
CA GLY A 162 10.41 3.86 -29.64
C GLY A 162 8.94 3.45 -29.81
N ALA A 163 8.55 3.07 -31.01
CA ALA A 163 7.15 2.76 -31.34
C ALA A 163 6.66 1.46 -30.68
N ARG A 164 7.57 0.48 -30.51
CA ARG A 164 7.30 -0.84 -29.90
C ARG A 164 8.05 -0.98 -28.58
N VAL A 165 7.32 -1.18 -27.49
CA VAL A 165 7.86 -1.30 -26.14
C VAL A 165 7.56 -2.69 -25.60
N ILE A 166 8.59 -3.38 -25.11
CA ILE A 166 8.43 -4.59 -24.29
C ILE A 166 8.68 -4.25 -22.83
N VAL A 167 7.69 -4.48 -21.99
CA VAL A 167 7.81 -4.37 -20.53
C VAL A 167 8.03 -5.77 -19.98
N ILE A 168 9.09 -5.99 -19.20
CA ILE A 168 9.38 -7.29 -18.60
C ILE A 168 8.99 -7.27 -17.12
N GLY A 169 8.00 -8.09 -16.74
CA GLY A 169 7.50 -8.20 -15.36
C GLY A 169 5.97 -8.26 -15.28
N GLY A 170 5.45 -8.92 -14.24
CA GLY A 170 4.01 -9.09 -14.02
C GLY A 170 3.39 -8.27 -12.88
N GLY A 171 4.18 -7.47 -12.16
CA GLY A 171 3.74 -6.71 -10.99
C GLY A 171 3.10 -5.36 -11.32
N SER A 172 2.61 -4.65 -10.29
CA SER A 172 1.95 -3.34 -10.46
C SER A 172 2.83 -2.30 -11.15
N ALA A 173 4.14 -2.27 -10.88
CA ALA A 173 5.07 -1.39 -11.58
C ALA A 173 5.11 -1.67 -13.09
N ALA A 174 5.02 -2.94 -13.50
CA ALA A 174 4.95 -3.30 -14.92
C ALA A 174 3.65 -2.80 -15.56
N MET A 175 2.53 -2.86 -14.84
CA MET A 175 1.26 -2.32 -15.33
C MET A 175 1.31 -0.80 -15.47
N ASP A 176 1.93 -0.11 -14.50
CA ASP A 176 2.10 1.33 -14.54
C ASP A 176 3.00 1.77 -15.70
N VAL A 177 4.12 1.07 -15.94
CA VAL A 177 4.98 1.30 -17.11
C VAL A 177 4.20 1.04 -18.40
N ALA A 178 3.52 -0.10 -18.50
CA ALA A 178 2.85 -0.53 -19.72
C ALA A 178 1.75 0.44 -20.13
N ARG A 179 0.91 0.86 -19.16
CA ARG A 179 -0.18 1.80 -19.39
C ARG A 179 0.32 3.21 -19.65
N SER A 180 1.37 3.66 -18.95
CA SER A 180 2.01 4.94 -19.23
C SER A 180 2.56 4.97 -20.66
N ALA A 181 3.32 3.95 -21.08
CA ALA A 181 3.82 3.84 -22.46
C ALA A 181 2.67 3.75 -23.48
N ARG A 182 1.57 3.07 -23.15
CA ARG A 182 0.41 2.97 -24.04
C ARG A 182 -0.25 4.34 -24.28
N ARG A 183 -0.33 5.19 -23.25
CA ARG A 183 -0.82 6.58 -23.34
C ARG A 183 0.10 7.50 -24.15
N LEU A 184 1.37 7.15 -24.32
CA LEU A 184 2.29 7.82 -25.26
C LEU A 184 2.08 7.37 -26.72
N GLY A 185 1.04 6.57 -26.99
CA GLY A 185 0.72 6.04 -28.31
C GLY A 185 1.62 4.88 -28.74
N ARG A 186 2.31 4.21 -27.80
CA ARG A 186 3.20 3.08 -28.13
C ARG A 186 2.41 1.78 -28.29
N SER A 187 2.97 0.86 -29.08
CA SER A 187 2.55 -0.54 -29.10
C SER A 187 3.27 -1.26 -27.96
N VAL A 188 2.53 -1.77 -26.99
CA VAL A 188 3.09 -2.32 -25.76
C VAL A 188 2.80 -3.81 -25.64
N THR A 189 3.83 -4.57 -25.30
CA THR A 189 3.73 -5.99 -24.92
C THR A 189 4.35 -6.20 -23.54
N VAL A 190 3.59 -6.78 -22.62
CA VAL A 190 4.10 -7.25 -21.32
C VAL A 190 4.56 -8.68 -21.47
N LEU A 191 5.83 -8.94 -21.14
CA LEU A 191 6.40 -10.28 -21.02
C LEU A 191 6.49 -10.66 -19.53
N ALA A 192 5.78 -11.72 -19.13
CA ALA A 192 5.68 -12.15 -17.74
C ALA A 192 6.01 -13.63 -17.57
N LEU A 193 6.70 -13.94 -16.47
CA LEU A 193 7.00 -15.32 -16.07
C LEU A 193 5.73 -16.06 -15.67
N GLU A 194 4.81 -15.34 -15.05
CA GLU A 194 3.61 -15.91 -14.46
C GLU A 194 2.59 -16.25 -15.55
N PRO A 195 1.85 -17.37 -15.38
CA PRO A 195 0.79 -17.74 -16.31
C PRO A 195 -0.38 -16.76 -16.22
N GLU A 196 -1.25 -16.82 -17.21
CA GLU A 196 -2.47 -16.01 -17.27
C GLU A 196 -3.31 -16.19 -15.98
N GLY A 197 -3.86 -15.09 -15.47
CA GLY A 197 -4.64 -15.09 -14.23
C GLY A 197 -3.83 -15.22 -12.93
N ARG A 198 -2.49 -15.36 -13.00
CA ARG A 198 -1.59 -15.42 -11.82
C ARG A 198 -0.55 -14.29 -11.76
N LEU A 199 -0.73 -13.22 -12.54
CA LEU A 199 0.12 -12.04 -12.44
C LEU A 199 0.11 -11.46 -11.01
N PRO A 200 1.26 -11.00 -10.47
CA PRO A 200 1.33 -10.36 -9.16
C PRO A 200 0.58 -9.01 -9.07
N ALA A 201 0.38 -8.33 -10.20
CA ALA A 201 -0.41 -7.10 -10.27
C ALA A 201 -1.86 -7.32 -9.81
N GLN A 202 -2.51 -6.25 -9.35
CA GLN A 202 -3.92 -6.36 -8.99
C GLN A 202 -4.75 -6.62 -10.24
N ARG A 203 -5.76 -7.49 -10.14
CA ARG A 203 -6.62 -7.87 -11.27
C ARG A 203 -7.19 -6.65 -12.02
N ILE A 204 -7.61 -5.62 -11.30
CA ILE A 204 -8.12 -4.37 -11.90
C ILE A 204 -7.07 -3.63 -12.73
N GLU A 205 -5.79 -3.66 -12.33
CA GLU A 205 -4.70 -3.02 -13.08
C GLU A 205 -4.44 -3.76 -14.41
N VAL A 206 -4.54 -5.09 -14.39
CA VAL A 206 -4.40 -5.95 -15.57
C VAL A 206 -5.59 -5.75 -16.52
N GLU A 207 -6.82 -5.77 -15.99
CA GLU A 207 -8.05 -5.51 -16.75
C GLU A 207 -7.99 -4.14 -17.46
N GLU A 208 -7.63 -3.08 -16.74
CA GLU A 208 -7.48 -1.74 -17.32
C GLU A 208 -6.35 -1.67 -18.37
N ALA A 209 -5.26 -2.41 -18.20
CA ALA A 209 -4.19 -2.47 -19.21
C ALA A 209 -4.64 -3.17 -20.50
N VAL A 210 -5.39 -4.28 -20.38
CA VAL A 210 -5.98 -4.99 -21.52
C VAL A 210 -6.99 -4.09 -22.24
N GLU A 211 -7.87 -3.39 -21.51
CA GLU A 211 -8.82 -2.42 -22.07
C GLU A 211 -8.12 -1.30 -22.86
N GLU A 212 -6.96 -0.83 -22.38
CA GLU A 212 -6.14 0.19 -23.05
C GLU A 212 -5.37 -0.37 -24.27
N GLY A 213 -5.42 -1.68 -24.52
CA GLY A 213 -4.80 -2.35 -25.68
C GLY A 213 -3.36 -2.82 -25.47
N VAL A 214 -2.95 -3.06 -24.21
CA VAL A 214 -1.67 -3.70 -23.89
C VAL A 214 -1.74 -5.19 -24.22
N ASN A 215 -0.75 -5.71 -24.95
CA ASN A 215 -0.64 -7.14 -25.23
C ASN A 215 0.10 -7.87 -24.10
N PHE A 216 -0.22 -9.14 -23.87
CA PHE A 216 0.42 -9.95 -22.85
C PHE A 216 1.00 -11.24 -23.42
N VAL A 217 2.22 -11.56 -22.98
CA VAL A 217 2.90 -12.83 -23.20
C VAL A 217 3.17 -13.44 -21.82
N HIS A 218 2.24 -14.29 -21.38
CA HIS A 218 2.30 -15.00 -20.11
C HIS A 218 3.17 -16.26 -20.18
N GLY A 219 3.65 -16.75 -19.04
CA GLY A 219 4.36 -18.02 -18.97
C GLY A 219 5.58 -18.06 -19.88
N ALA A 220 6.34 -16.95 -19.96
CA ALA A 220 7.51 -16.85 -20.81
C ALA A 220 8.61 -15.99 -20.22
N MET A 221 9.85 -16.27 -20.61
CA MET A 221 11.01 -15.47 -20.22
C MET A 221 11.87 -15.12 -21.41
N MET A 222 12.66 -14.05 -21.27
CA MET A 222 13.72 -13.70 -22.21
C MET A 222 14.98 -14.50 -21.91
N LYS A 223 15.58 -15.09 -22.95
CA LYS A 223 16.88 -15.79 -22.90
C LYS A 223 18.04 -14.89 -23.32
N SER A 224 17.83 -14.05 -24.32
CA SER A 224 18.79 -13.04 -24.77
C SER A 224 18.08 -11.87 -25.45
N ALA A 225 18.77 -10.75 -25.55
CA ALA A 225 18.35 -9.60 -26.34
C ALA A 225 19.51 -9.14 -27.23
N GLU A 226 19.23 -8.95 -28.52
CA GLU A 226 20.24 -8.61 -29.52
C GLU A 226 19.78 -7.41 -30.36
N ALA A 227 20.71 -6.53 -30.70
CA ALA A 227 20.41 -5.36 -31.51
C ALA A 227 19.94 -5.78 -32.92
N LEU A 228 18.85 -5.18 -33.39
CA LEU A 228 18.30 -5.39 -34.73
C LEU A 228 18.06 -4.03 -35.40
N GLY A 229 19.05 -3.56 -36.16
CA GLY A 229 19.00 -2.23 -36.77
C GLY A 229 18.89 -1.13 -35.71
N SER A 230 17.82 -0.33 -35.76
CA SER A 230 17.50 0.67 -34.73
C SER A 230 16.69 0.13 -33.55
N GLY A 231 16.33 -1.16 -33.57
CA GLY A 231 15.56 -1.82 -32.51
C GLY A 231 16.31 -2.99 -31.88
N VAL A 232 15.56 -3.90 -31.27
CA VAL A 232 16.04 -5.07 -30.54
C VAL A 232 15.14 -6.27 -30.81
N VAL A 233 15.75 -7.44 -30.92
CA VAL A 233 15.06 -8.74 -30.93
C VAL A 233 15.33 -9.45 -29.61
N LEU A 234 14.25 -9.91 -28.96
CA LEU A 234 14.31 -10.73 -27.76
C LEU A 234 14.07 -12.18 -28.15
N ASN A 235 15.03 -13.04 -27.85
CA ASN A 235 14.84 -14.48 -27.93
C ASN A 235 14.17 -14.95 -26.64
N CYS A 236 12.95 -15.46 -26.76
CA CYS A 236 12.12 -15.88 -25.64
C CYS A 236 11.87 -17.39 -25.65
N VAL A 237 11.45 -17.93 -24.51
CA VAL A 237 11.05 -19.32 -24.34
C VAL A 237 9.84 -19.37 -23.40
N ARG A 238 8.92 -20.32 -23.60
CA ARG A 238 7.87 -20.57 -22.61
C ARG A 238 8.47 -21.22 -21.37
N VAL A 239 7.84 -21.00 -20.24
CA VAL A 239 8.30 -21.53 -18.96
C VAL A 239 7.15 -22.15 -18.18
N ASP A 240 7.46 -23.19 -17.43
CA ASP A 240 6.65 -23.58 -16.28
C ASP A 240 7.05 -22.72 -15.07
N PHE A 241 6.06 -22.15 -14.40
CA PHE A 241 6.26 -21.23 -13.29
C PHE A 241 5.58 -21.80 -12.05
N GLU A 242 6.38 -22.05 -11.02
CA GLU A 242 5.86 -22.47 -9.72
C GLU A 242 6.13 -21.38 -8.67
N PRO A 243 5.08 -20.85 -8.02
CA PRO A 243 5.25 -19.93 -6.91
C PRO A 243 5.83 -20.67 -5.69
N GLY A 244 6.74 -20.03 -4.97
CA GLY A 244 7.27 -20.52 -3.71
C GLY A 244 6.44 -20.10 -2.49
N ASP A 245 6.82 -20.60 -1.32
CA ASP A 245 6.09 -20.40 -0.06
C ASP A 245 6.24 -18.99 0.55
N ALA A 246 7.14 -18.16 0.02
CA ALA A 246 7.45 -16.84 0.54
C ALA A 246 7.32 -15.75 -0.54
N PRO A 247 7.02 -14.49 -0.18
CA PRO A 247 6.97 -13.39 -1.14
C PRO A 247 8.27 -13.28 -1.96
N GLY A 248 8.14 -13.36 -3.28
CA GLY A 248 9.26 -13.29 -4.21
C GLY A 248 10.07 -14.59 -4.37
N ALA A 249 9.70 -15.68 -3.70
CA ALA A 249 10.25 -17.02 -3.97
C ALA A 249 9.44 -17.70 -5.08
N PHE A 250 10.13 -18.29 -6.05
CA PHE A 250 9.53 -19.03 -7.18
C PHE A 250 10.60 -19.87 -7.88
N SER A 251 10.18 -20.88 -8.65
CA SER A 251 11.00 -21.61 -9.62
C SER A 251 10.45 -21.38 -11.03
N VAL A 252 11.35 -21.45 -12.01
CA VAL A 252 11.04 -21.27 -13.43
C VAL A 252 11.80 -22.32 -14.22
N GLU A 253 11.09 -23.14 -14.98
CA GLU A 253 11.68 -24.17 -15.85
C GLU A 253 11.35 -23.89 -17.32
N PRO A 254 12.35 -23.65 -18.20
CA PRO A 254 12.11 -23.49 -19.63
C PRO A 254 11.49 -24.73 -20.25
N LEU A 255 10.52 -24.52 -21.15
CA LEU A 255 9.88 -25.59 -21.92
C LEU A 255 10.62 -25.77 -23.25
N ASP A 256 11.23 -26.94 -23.46
CA ASP A 256 11.98 -27.24 -24.69
C ASP A 256 11.11 -27.14 -25.94
N GLY A 257 11.67 -26.58 -27.03
CA GLY A 257 10.99 -26.43 -28.32
C GLY A 257 9.89 -25.38 -28.37
N SER A 258 9.82 -24.51 -27.35
CA SER A 258 8.84 -23.42 -27.24
C SER A 258 9.39 -22.03 -27.54
N ASP A 259 10.56 -21.97 -28.20
CA ASP A 259 11.27 -20.74 -28.53
C ASP A 259 10.49 -19.84 -29.49
N PHE A 260 10.56 -18.53 -29.26
CA PHE A 260 9.97 -17.52 -30.15
C PHE A 260 10.71 -16.19 -30.02
N GLU A 261 10.49 -15.31 -31.00
CA GLU A 261 11.10 -13.98 -31.03
C GLU A 261 10.06 -12.88 -30.80
N LEU A 262 10.44 -11.85 -30.05
CA LEU A 262 9.70 -10.60 -29.96
C LEU A 262 10.59 -9.46 -30.45
N MET A 263 10.02 -8.58 -31.28
CA MET A 263 10.72 -7.38 -31.76
C MET A 263 10.23 -6.14 -31.03
N ALA A 264 11.16 -5.31 -30.59
CA ALA A 264 10.88 -4.03 -29.95
C ALA A 264 11.86 -2.96 -30.41
N ASP A 265 11.58 -1.73 -30.01
CA ASP A 265 12.49 -0.59 -30.10
C ASP A 265 13.02 -0.22 -28.71
N THR A 266 12.29 -0.61 -27.65
CA THR A 266 12.66 -0.34 -26.25
C THR A 266 12.25 -1.51 -25.35
N ILE A 267 13.11 -1.87 -24.40
CA ILE A 267 12.85 -2.82 -23.31
C ILE A 267 12.83 -2.06 -21.99
N ILE A 268 11.80 -2.27 -21.18
CA ILE A 268 11.66 -1.68 -19.86
C ILE A 268 11.51 -2.80 -18.82
N PRO A 269 12.59 -3.21 -18.13
CA PRO A 269 12.51 -4.18 -17.04
C PRO A 269 11.81 -3.56 -15.82
N ALA A 270 10.70 -4.18 -15.40
CA ALA A 270 9.90 -3.82 -14.23
C ALA A 270 9.75 -5.02 -13.28
N ILE A 271 10.88 -5.64 -12.95
CA ILE A 271 10.99 -6.89 -12.18
C ILE A 271 11.22 -6.69 -10.67
N GLY A 272 10.99 -5.46 -10.18
CA GLY A 272 11.11 -5.09 -8.77
C GLY A 272 12.45 -4.46 -8.39
N GLN A 273 12.53 -4.07 -7.12
CA GLN A 273 13.66 -3.36 -6.53
C GLN A 273 14.01 -3.97 -5.16
N ASP A 274 15.29 -3.91 -4.81
CA ASP A 274 15.82 -4.31 -3.51
C ASP A 274 16.24 -3.08 -2.68
N ALA A 275 16.34 -3.28 -1.37
CA ALA A 275 16.95 -2.28 -0.51
C ALA A 275 18.46 -2.25 -0.77
N ASP A 276 19.03 -1.05 -0.86
CA ASP A 276 20.47 -0.88 -1.00
C ASP A 276 21.14 -0.97 0.38
N LEU A 277 21.33 -2.21 0.84
CA LEU A 277 21.88 -2.51 2.16
C LEU A 277 23.40 -2.32 2.24
N ALA A 278 24.09 -2.25 1.11
CA ALA A 278 25.54 -2.13 1.06
C ALA A 278 26.05 -0.89 1.80
N ARG A 279 25.27 0.21 1.78
CA ARG A 279 25.57 1.46 2.48
C ARG A 279 25.58 1.35 4.02
N TRP A 280 25.02 0.27 4.59
CA TRP A 280 25.00 -0.01 6.02
C TRP A 280 25.70 -1.34 6.38
N SER A 281 26.50 -1.88 5.47
CA SER A 281 27.26 -3.11 5.70
C SER A 281 28.16 -2.97 6.94
N GLY A 282 28.00 -3.90 7.89
CA GLY A 282 28.73 -3.89 9.17
C GLY A 282 28.14 -2.97 10.24
N VAL A 283 27.07 -2.21 9.92
CA VAL A 283 26.34 -1.36 10.86
C VAL A 283 24.98 -1.96 11.23
N LEU A 284 24.28 -2.52 10.25
CA LEU A 284 22.96 -3.14 10.42
C LEU A 284 22.95 -4.58 9.91
N ASP A 285 22.18 -5.42 10.59
CA ASP A 285 21.96 -6.80 10.16
C ASP A 285 20.93 -6.83 9.01
N ALA A 286 21.16 -7.74 8.07
CA ALA A 286 20.26 -7.98 6.94
C ALA A 286 19.50 -9.30 7.12
N LYS A 287 18.25 -9.34 6.64
CA LYS A 287 17.44 -10.56 6.50
C LYS A 287 17.08 -10.72 5.02
N GLY A 288 17.94 -11.39 4.26
CA GLY A 288 17.79 -11.46 2.81
C GLY A 288 17.96 -10.06 2.17
N PRO A 289 17.02 -9.60 1.34
CA PRO A 289 17.12 -8.31 0.62
C PRO A 289 16.63 -7.10 1.44
N VAL A 290 16.42 -7.23 2.75
CA VAL A 290 15.89 -6.15 3.62
C VAL A 290 16.68 -6.05 4.94
N VAL A 291 16.56 -4.91 5.63
CA VAL A 291 17.08 -4.71 6.99
C VAL A 291 16.33 -5.63 7.96
N ALA A 292 17.06 -6.31 8.84
CA ALA A 292 16.48 -7.17 9.86
C ALA A 292 15.90 -6.33 11.02
N THR A 293 14.67 -6.62 11.43
CA THR A 293 14.01 -5.97 12.57
C THR A 293 13.38 -6.98 13.53
N GLY A 294 13.28 -6.59 14.81
CA GLY A 294 12.48 -7.26 15.83
C GLY A 294 10.97 -7.05 15.65
N ARG A 295 10.18 -7.62 16.57
CA ARG A 295 8.70 -7.44 16.59
C ARG A 295 8.26 -6.02 16.95
N ASP A 296 9.18 -5.25 17.52
CA ASP A 296 9.06 -3.86 17.90
C ASP A 296 9.65 -2.91 16.85
N TRP A 297 9.99 -3.43 15.65
CA TRP A 297 10.58 -2.67 14.54
C TRP A 297 12.00 -2.15 14.81
N GLN A 298 12.61 -2.50 15.94
CA GLN A 298 14.00 -2.14 16.23
C GLN A 298 14.95 -3.00 15.39
N THR A 299 16.00 -2.37 14.88
CA THR A 299 17.10 -3.02 14.13
C THR A 299 18.07 -3.74 15.08
N SER A 300 19.18 -4.28 14.56
CA SER A 300 20.26 -4.79 15.42
C SER A 300 20.92 -3.71 16.28
N LYS A 301 20.68 -2.43 16.01
CA LYS A 301 21.20 -1.29 16.79
C LYS A 301 20.10 -0.68 17.68
N PRO A 302 20.29 -0.62 19.01
CA PRO A 302 19.33 0.00 19.92
C PRO A 302 19.02 1.46 19.56
N GLY A 303 17.77 1.87 19.70
CA GLY A 303 17.31 3.23 19.35
C GLY A 303 17.16 3.51 17.85
N LEU A 304 17.51 2.53 17.00
CA LEU A 304 17.30 2.60 15.56
C LEU A 304 16.25 1.59 15.12
N TYR A 305 15.24 2.08 14.41
CA TYR A 305 14.10 1.35 13.92
C TYR A 305 14.04 1.38 12.41
N ALA A 306 13.41 0.39 11.77
CA ALA A 306 13.22 0.38 10.32
C ALA A 306 11.81 -0.11 9.94
N GLY A 307 11.27 0.41 8.84
CA GLY A 307 9.92 0.07 8.40
C GLY A 307 9.63 0.43 6.95
N GLY A 308 8.56 -0.15 6.42
CA GLY A 308 8.26 -0.11 5.00
C GLY A 308 9.21 -1.01 4.19
N ASP A 309 9.43 -0.60 2.97
CA ASP A 309 10.11 -1.36 1.93
C ASP A 309 11.60 -1.64 2.18
N VAL A 310 12.24 -0.90 3.08
CA VAL A 310 13.62 -1.19 3.50
C VAL A 310 13.69 -2.39 4.45
N ALA A 311 12.59 -2.74 5.12
CA ALA A 311 12.50 -3.77 6.16
C ALA A 311 11.53 -4.92 5.80
N SER A 312 10.86 -4.87 4.64
CA SER A 312 9.86 -5.86 4.23
C SER A 312 9.77 -5.99 2.71
N MET A 313 9.47 -7.22 2.27
CA MET A 313 9.15 -7.55 0.88
C MET A 313 7.67 -7.42 0.55
N ASN A 314 6.83 -7.05 1.53
CA ASN A 314 5.42 -6.78 1.30
C ASN A 314 5.27 -5.31 0.84
N ARG A 315 5.27 -5.10 -0.48
CA ARG A 315 5.45 -3.80 -1.16
C ARG A 315 4.15 -3.00 -1.35
N PHE A 316 3.18 -3.13 -0.45
CA PHE A 316 1.95 -2.34 -0.52
C PHE A 316 2.07 -1.03 0.25
N VAL A 317 1.59 0.08 -0.34
CA VAL A 317 1.58 1.40 0.31
C VAL A 317 0.89 1.35 1.67
N THR A 318 -0.24 0.64 1.78
CA THR A 318 -1.01 0.49 3.02
C THR A 318 -0.20 -0.23 4.12
N GLN A 319 0.61 -1.21 3.74
CA GLN A 319 1.49 -1.89 4.69
C GLN A 319 2.63 -0.99 5.12
N ALA A 320 3.26 -0.26 4.21
CA ALA A 320 4.29 0.73 4.57
C ALA A 320 3.75 1.79 5.54
N VAL A 321 2.53 2.31 5.31
CA VAL A 321 1.85 3.22 6.25
C VAL A 321 1.62 2.54 7.60
N GLY A 322 1.15 1.29 7.62
CA GLY A 322 0.97 0.51 8.85
C GLY A 322 2.28 0.32 9.63
N MET A 323 3.37 -0.03 8.95
CA MET A 323 4.69 -0.22 9.54
C MET A 323 5.22 1.09 10.14
N GLY A 324 5.07 2.23 9.46
CA GLY A 324 5.42 3.53 10.01
C GLY A 324 4.66 3.86 11.29
N LYS A 325 3.36 3.53 11.34
CA LYS A 325 2.52 3.72 12.54
C LYS A 325 2.95 2.83 13.69
N GLU A 326 3.23 1.57 13.42
CA GLU A 326 3.65 0.64 14.45
C GLU A 326 5.06 0.95 14.98
N ALA A 327 6.00 1.30 14.10
CA ALA A 327 7.34 1.73 14.50
C ALA A 327 7.30 3.02 15.34
N ALA A 328 6.51 4.03 14.94
CA ALA A 328 6.31 5.23 15.75
C ALA A 328 5.73 4.93 17.14
N THR A 329 4.85 3.94 17.24
CA THR A 329 4.29 3.49 18.53
C THR A 329 5.36 2.79 19.39
N ALA A 330 6.23 1.98 18.78
CA ALA A 330 7.34 1.33 19.49
C ALA A 330 8.39 2.35 19.96
N ILE A 331 8.73 3.33 19.13
CA ILE A 331 9.62 4.45 19.48
C ILE A 331 9.04 5.23 20.66
N ALA A 332 7.76 5.61 20.60
CA ALA A 332 7.12 6.35 21.67
C ALA A 332 7.11 5.57 23.00
N ALA A 333 6.78 4.28 22.97
CA ALA A 333 6.80 3.42 24.15
C ALA A 333 8.20 3.28 24.75
N ALA A 334 9.26 3.30 23.92
CA ALA A 334 10.64 3.23 24.37
C ALA A 334 11.13 4.56 24.99
N LEU A 335 10.71 5.71 24.43
CA LEU A 335 11.15 7.03 24.87
C LEU A 335 10.30 7.62 26.01
N THR A 336 9.06 7.17 26.17
CA THR A 336 8.12 7.68 27.18
C THR A 336 7.50 6.54 27.97
N PRO A 337 8.07 6.18 29.13
CA PRO A 337 7.53 5.13 29.99
C PRO A 337 6.08 5.43 30.38
N GLY A 338 5.15 4.57 29.98
CA GLY A 338 3.71 4.73 30.23
C GLY A 338 2.88 5.07 28.99
N ASP A 339 3.49 5.45 27.86
CA ASP A 339 2.81 5.49 26.55
C ASP A 339 2.64 4.05 26.05
N ALA A 340 1.65 3.35 26.61
CA ALA A 340 1.38 1.97 26.27
C ALA A 340 0.96 1.88 24.80
N ARG A 341 1.49 0.88 24.08
CA ARG A 341 0.95 0.48 22.78
C ARG A 341 -0.57 0.33 22.96
N PRO A 342 -1.41 1.10 22.24
CA PRO A 342 -2.85 0.89 22.31
C PRO A 342 -3.10 -0.59 22.00
N PRO A 343 -3.98 -1.28 22.76
CA PRO A 343 -4.24 -2.68 22.53
C PRO A 343 -4.56 -2.87 21.05
N ALA A 344 -4.01 -3.92 20.44
CA ALA A 344 -4.43 -4.32 19.10
C ALA A 344 -5.95 -4.34 19.10
N ASN A 345 -6.59 -3.79 18.07
CA ASN A 345 -8.04 -3.67 18.01
C ASN A 345 -8.62 -5.09 17.96
N GLY A 346 -8.83 -5.67 19.15
CA GLY A 346 -9.13 -7.08 19.38
C GLY A 346 -10.62 -7.36 19.33
N ALA A 347 -11.38 -6.50 18.64
CA ALA A 347 -12.77 -6.80 18.34
C ALA A 347 -12.79 -8.10 17.53
N ALA A 348 -13.39 -9.13 18.10
CA ALA A 348 -13.54 -10.41 17.41
C ALA A 348 -14.25 -10.16 16.08
N GLN A 349 -13.69 -10.70 14.99
CA GLN A 349 -14.33 -10.62 13.68
C GLN A 349 -15.72 -11.25 13.76
N VAL A 350 -16.75 -10.46 13.45
CA VAL A 350 -18.13 -10.95 13.42
C VAL A 350 -18.36 -11.58 12.05
N ALA A 351 -18.59 -12.89 12.04
CA ALA A 351 -18.96 -13.62 10.85
C ALA A 351 -20.36 -13.18 10.35
N TYR A 352 -20.58 -13.30 9.04
CA TYR A 352 -21.81 -12.84 8.40
C TYR A 352 -23.08 -13.51 8.96
N ASP A 353 -23.00 -14.80 9.30
CA ASP A 353 -24.08 -15.58 9.90
C ASP A 353 -24.48 -15.13 11.31
N ARG A 354 -23.67 -14.28 11.94
CA ARG A 354 -23.95 -13.66 13.24
C ARG A 354 -24.63 -12.30 13.13
N ILE A 355 -24.84 -11.80 11.93
CA ILE A 355 -25.51 -10.53 11.65
C ILE A 355 -26.97 -10.84 11.33
N ASN A 356 -27.90 -10.22 12.06
CA ASN A 356 -29.31 -10.34 11.70
C ASN A 356 -29.63 -9.40 10.52
N ILE A 357 -29.56 -9.97 9.32
CA ILE A 357 -29.78 -9.27 8.05
C ILE A 357 -31.22 -8.76 7.84
N ALA A 358 -32.19 -9.22 8.63
CA ALA A 358 -33.57 -8.75 8.51
C ALA A 358 -33.75 -7.27 8.88
N TYR A 359 -32.78 -6.71 9.61
CA TYR A 359 -32.73 -5.29 9.99
C TYR A 359 -31.96 -4.41 9.00
N HIS A 360 -31.45 -4.98 7.90
CA HIS A 360 -30.63 -4.25 6.93
C HIS A 360 -31.28 -4.27 5.54
N ASP A 361 -31.40 -3.10 4.93
CA ASP A 361 -31.96 -2.97 3.59
C ASP A 361 -30.97 -3.45 2.52
N THR A 362 -31.46 -4.23 1.54
CA THR A 362 -30.63 -4.67 0.42
C THR A 362 -30.50 -3.58 -0.64
N HIS A 363 -29.28 -3.14 -0.91
CA HIS A 363 -28.97 -2.15 -1.94
C HIS A 363 -27.81 -2.60 -2.83
N GLY A 364 -27.84 -2.18 -4.10
CA GLY A 364 -26.72 -2.39 -5.02
C GLY A 364 -25.50 -1.57 -4.60
N ARG A 365 -24.30 -2.11 -4.82
CA ARG A 365 -23.05 -1.39 -4.56
C ARG A 365 -22.90 -0.21 -5.50
N ASN A 366 -22.62 0.97 -4.95
CA ASN A 366 -22.21 2.12 -5.74
C ASN A 366 -20.78 1.86 -6.23
N ARG A 367 -20.62 1.69 -7.55
CA ARG A 367 -19.32 1.46 -8.17
C ARG A 367 -18.74 2.80 -8.61
N GLN A 368 -17.45 2.98 -8.34
CA GLN A 368 -16.71 4.08 -8.95
C GLN A 368 -16.74 3.93 -10.47
N ARG A 369 -16.89 5.06 -11.15
CA ARG A 369 -16.89 5.11 -12.61
C ARG A 369 -15.46 5.34 -13.08
N ASN A 370 -15.08 4.63 -14.13
CA ASN A 370 -13.83 4.91 -14.81
C ASN A 370 -14.12 5.81 -16.02
N THR A 371 -13.19 6.70 -16.33
CA THR A 371 -13.19 7.48 -17.58
C THR A 371 -13.20 6.54 -18.79
N GLU A 372 -13.79 6.96 -19.91
CA GLU A 372 -13.83 6.16 -21.15
C GLU A 372 -12.43 5.92 -21.72
N ILE A 373 -12.23 4.78 -22.40
CA ILE A 373 -10.91 4.33 -22.88
C ILE A 373 -10.24 5.37 -23.77
N GLU A 374 -10.98 5.98 -24.71
CA GLU A 374 -10.42 7.01 -25.62
C GLU A 374 -9.86 8.20 -24.86
N ALA A 375 -10.54 8.63 -23.79
CA ALA A 375 -10.08 9.74 -22.94
C ALA A 375 -8.92 9.34 -22.03
N ARG A 376 -8.86 8.08 -21.55
CA ARG A 376 -7.70 7.54 -20.82
C ARG A 376 -6.43 7.58 -21.68
N LEU A 377 -6.55 7.24 -22.97
CA LEU A 377 -5.41 7.21 -23.90
C LEU A 377 -4.94 8.61 -24.32
N ALA A 378 -5.79 9.63 -24.20
CA ALA A 378 -5.47 10.99 -24.62
C ALA A 378 -4.80 11.84 -23.52
N THR A 379 -4.90 11.45 -22.25
CA THR A 379 -4.46 12.27 -21.11
C THR A 379 -3.80 11.43 -20.01
N PHE A 380 -3.13 12.10 -19.07
CA PHE A 380 -2.66 11.51 -17.82
C PHE A 380 -3.55 11.90 -16.63
N ASP A 381 -4.79 12.30 -16.93
CA ASP A 381 -5.80 12.64 -15.93
C ASP A 381 -6.29 11.38 -15.21
N GLU A 382 -6.85 11.58 -14.02
CA GLU A 382 -7.31 10.50 -13.17
C GLU A 382 -8.37 9.63 -13.86
N VAL A 383 -8.18 8.31 -13.79
CA VAL A 383 -9.09 7.35 -14.41
C VAL A 383 -10.33 7.14 -13.57
N GLN A 384 -10.16 6.94 -12.26
CA GLN A 384 -11.26 6.61 -11.37
C GLN A 384 -11.90 7.89 -10.85
N GLN A 385 -13.20 8.01 -11.01
CA GLN A 385 -13.99 9.13 -10.52
C GLN A 385 -14.41 8.88 -9.06
N PRO A 386 -14.46 9.92 -8.22
CA PRO A 386 -14.95 9.79 -6.85
C PRO A 386 -16.47 9.57 -6.82
N LEU A 387 -16.98 9.04 -5.70
CA LEU A 387 -18.42 8.99 -5.46
C LEU A 387 -18.97 10.40 -5.22
N GLY A 388 -20.16 10.68 -5.73
CA GLY A 388 -20.90 11.88 -5.33
C GLY A 388 -21.44 11.78 -3.89
N PRO A 389 -21.81 12.90 -3.24
CA PRO A 389 -22.28 12.87 -1.85
C PRO A 389 -23.48 11.96 -1.58
N ASN A 390 -24.40 11.83 -2.55
CA ASN A 390 -25.55 10.93 -2.42
C ASN A 390 -25.16 9.46 -2.57
N GLU A 391 -24.27 9.15 -3.52
CA GLU A 391 -23.73 7.80 -3.72
C GLU A 391 -22.92 7.36 -2.49
N ALA A 392 -22.08 8.25 -1.94
CA ALA A 392 -21.32 7.98 -0.73
C ALA A 392 -22.22 7.74 0.49
N ARG A 393 -23.28 8.55 0.68
CA ARG A 393 -24.27 8.32 1.75
C ARG A 393 -25.00 7.00 1.59
N SER A 394 -25.46 6.69 0.38
CA SER A 394 -26.13 5.42 0.09
C SER A 394 -25.20 4.24 0.29
N GLU A 395 -23.92 4.36 -0.07
CA GLU A 395 -22.93 3.31 0.11
C GLU A 395 -22.57 3.10 1.59
N ALA A 396 -22.45 4.19 2.36
CA ALA A 396 -22.22 4.11 3.81
C ALA A 396 -23.40 3.46 4.55
N ALA A 397 -24.63 3.68 4.09
CA ALA A 397 -25.82 3.07 4.66
C ALA A 397 -25.87 1.52 4.50
N ARG A 398 -25.02 0.94 3.64
CA ARG A 398 -24.87 -0.52 3.48
C ARG A 398 -23.98 -1.15 4.56
N CYS A 399 -23.34 -0.35 5.41
CA CYS A 399 -22.49 -0.87 6.47
C CYS A 399 -23.31 -1.48 7.62
N PHE A 400 -23.12 -2.77 7.88
CA PHE A 400 -23.80 -3.46 8.98
C PHE A 400 -23.32 -3.07 10.39
N SER A 401 -22.31 -2.20 10.52
CA SER A 401 -21.70 -1.83 11.80
C SER A 401 -21.30 -3.05 12.63
N CYS A 402 -20.82 -4.10 11.96
CA CYS A 402 -20.60 -5.42 12.55
C CYS A 402 -19.68 -5.33 13.78
N GLY A 403 -20.07 -6.03 14.86
CA GLY A 403 -19.34 -6.03 16.13
C GLY A 403 -19.52 -4.77 16.97
N THR A 404 -20.17 -3.71 16.47
CA THR A 404 -20.40 -2.47 17.24
C THR A 404 -21.86 -2.33 17.66
N CYS A 405 -22.10 -2.11 18.96
CA CYS A 405 -23.44 -1.88 19.47
C CYS A 405 -23.98 -0.55 18.94
N ILE A 406 -25.14 -0.56 18.27
CA ILE A 406 -25.78 0.62 17.70
C ILE A 406 -26.94 1.16 18.55
N TYR A 407 -27.08 0.69 19.78
CA TYR A 407 -28.10 1.14 20.73
C TYR A 407 -29.56 1.02 20.23
N CYS A 408 -29.86 -0.01 19.43
CA CYS A 408 -31.19 -0.23 18.86
C CYS A 408 -32.24 -0.74 19.87
N ASP A 409 -31.87 -1.01 21.13
CA ASP A 409 -32.73 -1.58 22.17
C ASP A 409 -33.34 -2.97 21.90
N ASN A 410 -33.05 -3.63 20.78
CA ASN A 410 -33.60 -4.96 20.46
C ASN A 410 -33.32 -5.98 21.58
N CYS A 411 -32.09 -6.05 22.08
CA CYS A 411 -31.74 -6.99 23.15
C CYS A 411 -32.61 -6.77 24.41
N TYR A 412 -32.93 -5.51 24.72
CA TYR A 412 -33.75 -5.13 25.86
C TYR A 412 -35.21 -5.53 25.65
N PHE A 413 -35.80 -5.23 24.48
CA PHE A 413 -37.21 -5.50 24.20
C PHE A 413 -37.52 -6.98 23.98
N TYR A 414 -36.63 -7.73 23.36
CA TYR A 414 -36.83 -9.15 23.06
C TYR A 414 -36.43 -10.08 24.22
N CYS A 415 -35.95 -9.54 25.35
CA CYS A 415 -35.62 -10.35 26.52
C CYS A 415 -36.91 -10.72 27.30
N PRO A 416 -37.33 -11.99 27.30
CA PRO A 416 -38.57 -12.39 27.99
C PRO A 416 -38.43 -12.33 29.52
N ASP A 417 -37.21 -12.46 30.03
CA ASP A 417 -36.91 -12.52 31.46
C ASP A 417 -36.51 -11.16 32.06
N MET A 418 -36.56 -10.07 31.28
CA MET A 418 -36.13 -8.73 31.71
C MET A 418 -34.68 -8.71 32.25
N ALA A 419 -33.83 -9.61 31.75
CA ALA A 419 -32.46 -9.78 32.19
C ALA A 419 -31.47 -8.75 31.62
N ILE A 420 -31.91 -7.80 30.79
CA ILE A 420 -31.05 -6.79 30.17
C ILE A 420 -31.20 -5.45 30.89
N THR A 421 -30.09 -4.89 31.35
CA THR A 421 -30.02 -3.54 31.93
C THR A 421 -29.33 -2.59 30.96
N LYS A 422 -29.95 -1.43 30.72
CA LYS A 422 -29.37 -0.35 29.91
C LYS A 422 -28.32 0.41 30.73
N LEU A 423 -27.16 0.63 30.13
CA LEU A 423 -26.06 1.46 30.66
C LEU A 423 -25.90 2.70 29.79
N GLU A 424 -25.09 3.67 30.24
CA GLU A 424 -24.78 4.88 29.47
C GLU A 424 -24.19 4.57 28.09
N ASN A 425 -23.30 3.57 28.03
CA ASN A 425 -22.57 3.18 26.81
C ASN A 425 -22.78 1.71 26.42
N GLY A 426 -23.96 1.14 26.72
CA GLY A 426 -24.31 -0.18 26.21
C GLY A 426 -25.36 -0.90 27.03
N TYR A 427 -25.24 -2.22 27.07
CA TYR A 427 -26.17 -3.10 27.77
C TYR A 427 -25.39 -4.14 28.54
N VAL A 428 -25.91 -4.53 29.70
CA VAL A 428 -25.37 -5.66 30.48
C VAL A 428 -26.46 -6.71 30.67
N VAL A 429 -26.07 -7.97 30.53
CA VAL A 429 -26.94 -9.12 30.82
C VAL A 429 -26.76 -9.47 32.29
N ASN A 430 -27.85 -9.49 33.04
CA ASN A 430 -27.87 -10.00 34.40
C ASN A 430 -28.02 -11.53 34.37
N SER A 431 -26.93 -12.23 34.65
CA SER A 431 -26.89 -13.70 34.61
C SER A 431 -27.82 -14.38 35.61
N ASP A 432 -28.17 -13.72 36.72
CA ASP A 432 -29.06 -14.31 37.73
C ASP A 432 -30.51 -14.48 37.20
N TYR A 433 -30.92 -13.60 36.28
CA TYR A 433 -32.23 -13.65 35.64
C TYR A 433 -32.20 -14.33 34.27
N CYS A 434 -31.05 -14.35 33.59
CA CYS A 434 -30.90 -14.92 32.25
C CYS A 434 -31.19 -16.43 32.24
N LYS A 435 -32.03 -16.88 31.30
CA LYS A 435 -32.32 -18.31 31.08
C LYS A 435 -31.61 -18.92 29.87
N GLY A 436 -30.72 -18.17 29.23
CA GLY A 436 -29.91 -18.68 28.10
C GLY A 436 -30.70 -18.94 26.81
N CYS A 437 -31.85 -18.29 26.61
CA CYS A 437 -32.69 -18.52 25.41
C CYS A 437 -32.08 -17.98 24.10
N GLY A 438 -31.16 -17.01 24.18
CA GLY A 438 -30.43 -16.49 23.01
C GLY A 438 -31.19 -15.50 22.13
N LEU A 439 -32.42 -15.11 22.48
CA LEU A 439 -33.22 -14.16 21.67
C LEU A 439 -32.51 -12.81 21.48
N CYS A 440 -31.88 -12.28 22.52
CA CYS A 440 -31.11 -11.04 22.41
C CYS A 440 -29.93 -11.13 21.43
N VAL A 441 -29.37 -12.34 21.24
CA VAL A 441 -28.32 -12.64 20.25
C VAL A 441 -28.90 -12.74 18.85
N ALA A 442 -30.00 -13.48 18.69
CA ALA A 442 -30.68 -13.61 17.41
C ALA A 442 -31.18 -12.26 16.87
N GLU A 443 -31.68 -11.38 17.74
CA GLU A 443 -32.24 -10.08 17.37
C GLU A 443 -31.20 -8.95 17.31
N CYS A 444 -29.92 -9.26 17.46
CA CYS A 444 -28.85 -8.27 17.36
C CYS A 444 -28.52 -7.99 15.88
N PRO A 445 -28.79 -6.77 15.36
CA PRO A 445 -28.55 -6.46 13.95
C PRO A 445 -27.08 -6.53 13.56
N THR A 446 -26.17 -6.30 14.50
CA THR A 446 -24.74 -6.11 14.25
C THR A 446 -23.88 -7.28 14.74
N GLY A 447 -24.49 -8.29 15.37
CA GLY A 447 -23.78 -9.41 16.00
C GLY A 447 -22.90 -9.02 17.20
N SER A 448 -23.16 -7.84 17.81
CA SER A 448 -22.40 -7.31 18.96
C SER A 448 -22.62 -8.03 20.28
N ILE A 449 -23.70 -8.80 20.42
CA ILE A 449 -23.95 -9.64 21.59
C ILE A 449 -23.71 -11.10 21.23
N HIS A 450 -23.09 -11.85 22.14
CA HIS A 450 -22.75 -13.26 21.94
C HIS A 450 -23.15 -14.07 23.16
N MET A 451 -23.63 -15.29 22.90
CA MET A 451 -23.79 -16.29 23.93
C MET A 451 -22.41 -16.79 24.36
N ARG A 452 -22.22 -17.02 25.65
CA ARG A 452 -21.09 -17.80 26.19
C ARG A 452 -21.66 -18.92 27.03
N GLU A 453 -21.01 -20.08 27.00
CA GLU A 453 -21.28 -21.11 27.99
C GLU A 453 -20.91 -20.57 29.38
N ASP A 454 -21.78 -20.83 30.34
CA ASP A 454 -21.50 -20.51 31.72
C ASP A 454 -20.46 -21.49 32.25
N THR A 455 -19.20 -21.04 32.32
CA THR A 455 -18.08 -21.84 32.85
C THR A 455 -17.98 -21.78 34.37
N SER A 456 -18.99 -21.23 35.06
CA SER A 456 -19.03 -21.18 36.52
C SER A 456 -19.15 -22.59 37.10
N SER A 457 -18.05 -23.06 37.68
CA SER A 457 -17.99 -24.31 38.48
C SER A 457 -18.33 -24.04 39.94
#